data_AF-A0A1K2ET20-F1
#
_entry.id   AF-A0A1K2ET20-F1
#
_cell.length_a   1.000
_cell.length_b   1.000
_cell.length_c   1.000
_cell.angle_alpha   90.00
_cell.angle_beta   90.00
_cell.angle_gamma   90.00
#
_symmetry.space_group_name_H-M   'P 1'
#
loop_
_entity.id
_entity.type
_entity.pdbx_description
1 polymer ?
#
loop_
_entity_poly.entity_id
_entity_poly.type
_entity_poly.pdbx_seq_one_letter_code
_entity_poly.pdbx_strand_id
1 'polypeptide(L)'
;MRRDVEAVPSDLQLKIVLHGTRPPLWRRIVLPSDTSLGTLHDAIQVAFGWGGGHLHLFTDEFSRGYGNPAELLGLDFGRGVDDEDATALGDVLAEEGARLRYTYDFGDDWEHRITLEKTLPRPTGAERTVRCVGGRRADVPAEDIGGAWGLAEVLELLDHPDRGGVDAYGGLVAELRAAGHDPAVFDPDKVTGRLARLTPDTVSARAGQPAGRGSARQLTAEDVASCTCGRCRVGDPVDADGEGPAEDVPLLRPVTLAPREDLVAAVRGVPLLDAALRLSAWCGEGRQVTAGRVLRPALARTAIEELRLWKLADGDSPFADAVSRARVLKALRSAKDAAVLDDPWWLAVEGGLITISGGRAWGGAVTDFDGEDLLEFWSATVGICWRRSARRGCWTGCPVRREN
;
A
#
# COMPACT_ATOMS: atom_id res chain seq x y z
N MET A 1 26.62 -5.91 -39.21
CA MET A 1 26.46 -4.44 -39.25
C MET A 1 25.02 -4.11 -38.90
N ARG A 2 24.66 -4.21 -37.61
CA ARG A 2 23.36 -3.72 -37.13
C ARG A 2 23.56 -2.20 -36.97
N ARG A 3 22.78 -1.40 -37.68
CA ARG A 3 22.79 0.05 -37.48
C ARG A 3 22.25 0.29 -36.08
N ASP A 4 23.06 0.87 -35.21
CA ASP A 4 22.58 1.55 -34.01
C ASP A 4 21.65 2.66 -34.52
N VAL A 5 20.34 2.40 -34.47
CA VAL A 5 19.34 3.45 -34.71
C VAL A 5 19.33 4.26 -33.42
N GLU A 6 20.07 5.36 -33.43
CA GLU A 6 19.98 6.38 -32.38
C GLU A 6 18.50 6.74 -32.20
N ALA A 7 17.93 6.41 -31.04
CA ALA A 7 16.54 6.65 -30.76
C ALA A 7 16.27 8.15 -30.87
N VAL A 8 15.30 8.54 -31.70
CA VAL A 8 14.96 9.96 -31.88
C VAL A 8 14.51 10.50 -30.52
N PRO A 9 15.07 11.63 -30.04
CA PRO A 9 14.66 12.21 -28.78
C PRO A 9 13.14 12.44 -28.75
N SER A 10 12.49 11.99 -27.69
CA SER A 10 11.06 12.15 -27.51
C SER A 10 10.74 12.53 -26.08
N ASP A 11 9.60 13.19 -25.88
CA ASP A 11 9.01 13.40 -24.57
C ASP A 11 7.79 12.48 -24.43
N LEU A 12 7.60 11.91 -23.25
CA LEU A 12 6.44 11.11 -22.91
C LEU A 12 5.43 11.96 -22.16
N GLN A 13 4.20 12.01 -22.65
CA GLN A 13 3.07 12.57 -21.92
C GLN A 13 2.41 11.46 -21.10
N LEU A 14 2.57 11.53 -19.79
CA LEU A 14 2.04 10.56 -18.84
C LEU A 14 0.80 11.13 -18.15
N LYS A 15 -0.23 10.32 -18.00
CA LYS A 15 -1.32 10.58 -17.06
C LYS A 15 -1.12 9.73 -15.81
N ILE A 16 -1.03 10.40 -14.67
CA ILE A 16 -0.80 9.79 -13.36
C ILE A 16 -2.06 10.03 -12.53
N VAL A 17 -2.74 8.95 -12.16
CA VAL A 17 -4.00 8.98 -11.41
C VAL A 17 -3.78 8.35 -10.04
N LEU A 18 -4.10 9.09 -8.98
CA LEU A 18 -4.10 8.56 -7.62
C LEU A 18 -5.36 7.72 -7.39
N HIS A 19 -5.17 6.45 -7.05
CA HIS A 19 -6.27 5.53 -6.75
C HIS A 19 -6.96 5.86 -5.43
N GLY A 20 -8.16 5.31 -5.25
CA GLY A 20 -8.98 5.54 -4.05
C GLY A 20 -9.66 6.91 -3.99
N THR A 21 -9.33 7.86 -4.87
CA THR A 21 -9.91 9.21 -4.84
C THR A 21 -11.21 9.36 -5.63
N ARG A 22 -12.20 10.02 -5.02
CA ARG A 22 -13.45 10.44 -5.68
C ARG A 22 -13.87 11.85 -5.25
N PRO A 23 -14.18 12.74 -6.21
CA PRO A 23 -13.81 12.73 -7.62
C PRO A 23 -12.30 12.47 -7.90
N PRO A 24 -11.93 11.94 -9.07
CA PRO A 24 -10.52 11.59 -9.37
C PRO A 24 -9.54 12.74 -9.21
N LEU A 25 -8.42 12.47 -8.54
CA LEU A 25 -7.22 13.30 -8.44
C LEU A 25 -6.15 12.77 -9.40
N TRP A 26 -5.66 13.61 -10.30
CA TRP A 26 -4.67 13.20 -11.30
C TRP A 26 -3.83 14.36 -11.80
N ARG A 27 -2.69 14.01 -12.40
CA ARG A 27 -1.73 14.92 -13.04
C ARG A 27 -1.39 14.40 -14.43
N ARG A 28 -1.09 15.30 -15.34
CA ARG A 28 -0.54 15.00 -16.66
C ARG A 28 0.82 15.66 -16.78
N ILE A 29 1.85 14.84 -16.82
CA ILE A 29 3.25 15.28 -16.81
C ILE A 29 3.88 14.93 -18.15
N VAL A 30 4.72 15.82 -18.66
CA VAL A 30 5.55 15.60 -19.84
C VAL A 30 7.00 15.69 -19.43
N LEU A 31 7.79 14.68 -19.78
CA LEU A 31 9.21 14.57 -19.48
C LEU A 31 9.92 13.71 -20.54
N PRO A 32 11.24 13.82 -20.70
CA PRO A 32 11.98 13.06 -21.70
C PRO A 32 11.83 11.54 -21.57
N SER A 33 11.78 10.82 -22.69
CA SER A 33 11.65 9.35 -22.71
C SER A 33 12.88 8.61 -22.18
N ASP A 34 14.04 9.27 -22.19
CA ASP A 34 15.34 8.76 -21.73
C ASP A 34 15.65 9.14 -20.28
N THR A 35 14.68 9.69 -19.55
CA THR A 35 14.77 9.97 -18.11
C THR A 35 14.51 8.69 -17.30
N SER A 36 15.14 8.58 -16.12
CA SER A 36 15.00 7.42 -15.24
C SER A 36 13.64 7.33 -14.55
N LEU A 37 13.34 6.16 -13.99
CA LEU A 37 12.20 6.00 -13.10
C LEU A 37 12.39 6.73 -11.76
N GLY A 38 13.63 6.89 -11.28
CA GLY A 38 13.93 7.71 -10.09
C GLY A 38 13.57 9.18 -10.27
N THR A 39 13.92 9.79 -11.42
CA THR A 39 13.45 11.16 -11.73
C THR A 39 11.92 11.23 -11.88
N LEU A 40 11.27 10.17 -12.37
CA LEU A 40 9.81 10.12 -12.39
C LEU A 40 9.22 10.07 -10.97
N HIS A 41 9.85 9.34 -10.04
CA HIS A 41 9.48 9.38 -8.63
C HIS A 41 9.49 10.82 -8.12
N ASP A 42 10.59 11.56 -8.29
CA ASP A 42 10.70 12.96 -7.88
C ASP A 42 9.62 13.85 -8.50
N ALA A 43 9.35 13.64 -9.79
CA ALA A 43 8.30 14.37 -10.50
C ALA A 43 6.90 14.10 -9.93
N ILE A 44 6.62 12.86 -9.50
CA ILE A 44 5.36 12.52 -8.82
C ILE A 44 5.31 13.20 -7.45
N GLN A 45 6.36 13.09 -6.63
CA GLN A 45 6.43 13.73 -5.31
C GLN A 45 6.09 15.22 -5.42
N VAL A 46 6.77 15.95 -6.32
CA VAL A 46 6.52 17.37 -6.55
C VAL A 46 5.11 17.66 -7.08
N ALA A 47 4.58 16.82 -7.97
CA ALA A 47 3.28 17.05 -8.59
C ALA A 47 2.09 16.78 -7.67
N PHE A 48 2.27 15.91 -6.67
CA PHE A 48 1.27 15.56 -5.66
C PHE A 48 1.52 16.23 -4.30
N GLY A 49 2.59 17.02 -4.17
CA GLY A 49 2.85 17.85 -3.00
C GLY A 49 3.47 17.09 -1.83
N TRP A 50 4.22 16.03 -2.11
CA TRP A 50 4.85 15.12 -1.16
C TRP A 50 6.35 15.34 -1.04
N GLY A 51 6.94 14.85 0.04
CA GLY A 51 8.32 15.08 0.45
C GLY A 51 9.32 13.99 0.05
N GLY A 52 8.88 12.84 -0.47
CA GLY A 52 9.76 11.72 -0.80
C GLY A 52 10.39 11.03 0.41
N GLY A 53 9.71 11.06 1.57
CA GLY A 53 10.21 10.51 2.83
C GLY A 53 10.00 9.01 3.02
N HIS A 54 9.30 8.33 2.11
CA HIS A 54 8.91 6.93 2.24
C HIS A 54 9.40 6.08 1.07
N LEU A 55 9.48 4.76 1.29
CA LEU A 55 9.80 3.78 0.25
C LEU A 55 8.76 3.79 -0.87
N HIS A 56 9.21 3.48 -2.09
CA HIS A 56 8.35 3.29 -3.24
C HIS A 56 8.76 2.13 -4.12
N LEU A 57 7.85 1.77 -5.03
CA LEU A 57 8.08 0.78 -6.05
C LEU A 57 7.23 1.07 -7.30
N PHE A 58 7.85 1.05 -8.47
CA PHE A 58 7.14 0.93 -9.74
C PHE A 58 6.93 -0.55 -10.07
N THR A 59 5.77 -0.90 -10.62
CA THR A 59 5.48 -2.25 -11.06
C THR A 59 4.82 -2.24 -12.43
N ASP A 60 5.37 -3.01 -13.37
CA ASP A 60 4.80 -3.15 -14.71
C ASP A 60 3.62 -4.15 -14.77
N GLU A 61 2.99 -4.26 -15.94
CA GLU A 61 1.88 -5.20 -16.16
C GLU A 61 2.31 -6.68 -16.06
N PHE A 62 3.61 -6.98 -16.11
CA PHE A 62 4.19 -8.31 -15.96
C PHE A 62 4.68 -8.61 -14.54
N SER A 63 4.37 -7.73 -13.59
CA SER A 63 4.78 -7.83 -12.18
C SER A 63 6.30 -7.73 -11.96
N ARG A 64 7.01 -7.03 -12.84
CA ARG A 64 8.41 -6.64 -12.64
C ARG A 64 8.45 -5.35 -11.83
N GLY A 65 9.24 -5.36 -10.75
CA GLY A 65 9.41 -4.22 -9.85
C GLY A 65 10.63 -3.38 -10.22
N TYR A 66 10.52 -2.07 -10.05
CA TYR A 66 11.62 -1.11 -10.20
C TYR A 66 11.62 -0.15 -9.02
N GLY A 67 12.76 0.04 -8.38
CA GLY A 67 12.92 0.91 -7.21
C GLY A 67 14.38 0.96 -6.79
N ASN A 68 14.70 1.79 -5.79
CA ASN A 68 16.06 1.87 -5.26
C ASN A 68 16.49 0.53 -4.63
N PRO A 69 17.46 -0.20 -5.22
CA PRO A 69 17.83 -1.51 -4.72
C PRO A 69 18.38 -1.47 -3.29
N ALA A 70 19.07 -0.38 -2.91
CA ALA A 70 19.68 -0.23 -1.59
C ALA A 70 18.62 -0.07 -0.49
N GLU A 71 17.56 0.68 -0.78
CA GLU A 71 16.45 0.89 0.16
C GLU A 71 15.54 -0.34 0.29
N LEU A 72 15.47 -1.15 -0.77
CA LEU A 72 14.63 -2.35 -0.83
C LEU A 72 15.38 -3.64 -0.41
N LEU A 73 16.64 -3.52 0.02
CA LEU A 73 17.43 -4.66 0.51
C LEU A 73 16.72 -5.38 1.66
N GLY A 74 16.57 -6.70 1.52
CA GLY A 74 15.99 -7.56 2.55
C GLY A 74 14.47 -7.71 2.50
N LEU A 75 13.79 -7.00 1.60
CA LEU A 75 12.38 -7.24 1.29
C LEU A 75 12.25 -8.32 0.19
N ASP A 76 11.36 -9.28 0.39
CA ASP A 76 11.12 -10.35 -0.58
C ASP A 76 10.00 -9.97 -1.57
N PHE A 77 10.41 -9.57 -2.77
CA PHE A 77 9.51 -9.31 -3.90
C PHE A 77 9.36 -10.50 -4.86
N GLY A 78 9.99 -11.65 -4.55
CA GLY A 78 9.91 -12.91 -5.32
C GLY A 78 10.66 -12.91 -6.67
N ARG A 79 10.49 -11.86 -7.48
CA ARG A 79 11.33 -11.53 -8.64
C ARG A 79 12.06 -10.26 -8.25
N GLY A 80 13.39 -10.31 -8.14
CA GLY A 80 14.20 -9.17 -7.68
C GLY A 80 13.81 -7.85 -8.34
N VAL A 81 14.07 -6.75 -7.63
CA VAL A 81 13.74 -5.39 -8.08
C VAL A 81 14.88 -4.85 -8.94
N ASP A 82 14.55 -4.31 -10.10
CA ASP A 82 15.51 -3.61 -10.94
C ASP A 82 15.74 -2.18 -10.45
N ASP A 83 16.95 -1.67 -10.70
CA ASP A 83 17.33 -0.32 -10.34
C ASP A 83 16.54 0.71 -11.18
N GLU A 84 15.82 1.58 -10.49
CA GLU A 84 15.01 2.64 -11.11
C GLU A 84 15.85 3.74 -11.77
N ASP A 85 17.04 4.03 -11.23
CA ASP A 85 17.94 5.05 -11.77
C ASP A 85 18.63 4.56 -13.05
N ALA A 86 18.71 3.24 -13.22
CA ALA A 86 19.23 2.60 -14.42
C ALA A 86 18.15 2.28 -15.48
N THR A 87 16.88 2.56 -15.21
CA THR A 87 15.75 2.18 -16.08
C THR A 87 15.11 3.41 -16.71
N ALA A 88 15.19 3.53 -18.04
CA ALA A 88 14.56 4.66 -18.75
C ALA A 88 13.04 4.50 -18.85
N LEU A 89 12.31 5.61 -18.82
CA LEU A 89 10.86 5.63 -18.99
C LEU A 89 10.39 4.97 -20.29
N GLY A 90 11.08 5.24 -21.39
CA GLY A 90 10.78 4.67 -22.71
C GLY A 90 10.98 3.16 -22.79
N ASP A 91 11.79 2.57 -21.90
CA ASP A 91 12.01 1.11 -21.88
C ASP A 91 10.81 0.37 -21.25
N VAL A 92 10.12 1.01 -20.31
CA VAL A 92 8.97 0.44 -19.58
C VAL A 92 7.62 0.93 -20.11
N LEU A 93 7.57 2.11 -20.70
CA LEU A 93 6.40 2.71 -21.33
C LEU A 93 6.66 2.88 -22.84
N ALA A 94 6.80 1.76 -23.54
CA ALA A 94 7.22 1.74 -24.94
C ALA A 94 6.13 2.19 -25.94
N GLU A 95 4.85 2.05 -25.60
CA GLU A 95 3.72 2.31 -26.51
C GLU A 95 2.60 3.09 -25.82
N GLU A 96 1.87 3.92 -26.58
CA GLU A 96 0.69 4.62 -26.08
C GLU A 96 -0.32 3.62 -25.50
N GLY A 97 -0.77 3.88 -24.28
CA GLY A 97 -1.64 2.99 -23.52
C GLY A 97 -0.91 2.05 -22.55
N ALA A 98 0.42 1.93 -22.64
CA ALA A 98 1.24 1.21 -21.66
C ALA A 98 1.06 1.80 -20.25
N ARG A 99 1.18 0.94 -19.23
CA ARG A 99 0.88 1.29 -17.85
C ARG A 99 1.95 0.84 -16.88
N LEU A 100 2.15 1.67 -15.85
CA LEU A 100 2.86 1.32 -14.64
C LEU A 100 1.98 1.57 -13.43
N ARG A 101 2.15 0.75 -12.40
CA ARG A 101 1.73 1.06 -11.04
C ARG A 101 2.90 1.71 -10.33
N TYR A 102 2.63 2.72 -9.53
CA TYR A 102 3.60 3.33 -8.63
C TYR A 102 2.99 3.33 -7.22
N THR A 103 3.59 2.59 -6.31
CA THR A 103 3.19 2.54 -4.91
C THR A 103 4.19 3.36 -4.12
N TYR A 104 3.69 4.34 -3.37
CA TYR A 104 4.48 5.18 -2.46
C TYR A 104 3.99 4.99 -1.04
N ASP A 105 4.92 4.92 -0.10
CA ASP A 105 4.68 4.58 1.30
C ASP A 105 3.99 3.21 1.45
N PHE A 106 4.77 2.18 1.78
CA PHE A 106 4.23 0.84 1.99
C PHE A 106 3.35 0.70 3.24
N GLY A 107 3.32 1.72 4.11
CA GLY A 107 2.36 1.83 5.21
C GLY A 107 1.00 2.30 4.70
N ASP A 108 0.96 3.50 4.11
CA ASP A 108 -0.27 4.15 3.65
C ASP A 108 -0.79 3.63 2.28
N ASP A 109 0.05 2.91 1.52
CA ASP A 109 -0.24 2.30 0.22
C ASP A 109 -0.79 3.30 -0.82
N TRP A 110 -0.09 4.43 -1.00
CA TRP A 110 -0.45 5.42 -2.01
C TRP A 110 -0.21 4.90 -3.42
N GLU A 111 -1.24 4.32 -4.01
CA GLU A 111 -1.16 3.74 -5.34
C GLU A 111 -1.51 4.73 -6.46
N HIS A 112 -0.61 4.88 -7.42
CA HIS A 112 -0.84 5.60 -8.67
C HIS A 112 -0.86 4.66 -9.84
N ARG A 113 -1.79 4.92 -10.77
CA ARG A 113 -1.71 4.38 -12.13
C ARG A 113 -1.10 5.43 -13.04
N ILE A 114 -0.02 5.06 -13.68
CA ILE A 114 0.67 5.83 -14.71
C ILE A 114 0.27 5.23 -16.05
N THR A 115 -0.07 6.07 -17.01
CA THR A 115 -0.41 5.66 -18.38
C THR A 115 0.28 6.57 -19.36
N LEU A 116 1.01 6.00 -20.32
CA LEU A 116 1.54 6.74 -21.45
C LEU A 116 0.37 7.14 -22.36
N GLU A 117 0.07 8.44 -22.47
CA GLU A 117 -0.99 8.93 -23.35
C GLU A 117 -0.45 9.28 -24.73
N LYS A 118 0.74 9.88 -24.81
CA LYS A 118 1.34 10.33 -26.09
C LYS A 118 2.85 10.30 -26.05
N THR A 119 3.47 9.95 -27.17
CA THR A 119 4.90 10.19 -27.42
C THR A 119 5.05 11.41 -28.32
N LEU A 120 5.73 12.44 -27.83
CA LEU A 120 5.89 13.72 -28.50
C LEU A 120 7.32 13.83 -29.06
N PRO A 121 7.49 14.33 -30.29
CA PRO A 121 8.82 14.57 -30.82
C PRO A 121 9.52 15.67 -30.01
N ARG A 122 10.77 15.42 -29.60
CA ARG A 122 11.62 16.42 -28.95
C ARG A 122 12.75 16.82 -29.92
N PRO A 123 12.90 18.12 -30.25
CA PRO A 123 14.02 18.56 -31.07
C PRO A 123 15.36 18.23 -30.43
N THR A 124 16.33 17.79 -31.22
CA THR A 124 17.70 17.56 -30.75
C THR A 124 18.29 18.85 -30.17
N GLY A 125 18.82 18.77 -28.96
CA GLY A 125 19.39 19.93 -28.24
C GLY A 125 18.35 20.83 -27.57
N ALA A 126 17.06 20.46 -27.59
CA ALA A 126 16.06 21.14 -26.75
C ALA A 126 16.38 20.94 -25.27
N GLU A 127 16.04 21.95 -24.46
CA GLU A 127 16.16 21.89 -23.01
C GLU A 127 15.34 20.71 -22.45
N ARG A 128 15.91 20.00 -21.47
CA ARG A 128 15.26 18.86 -20.80
C ARG A 128 14.43 19.43 -19.65
N THR A 129 13.10 19.36 -19.77
CA THR A 129 12.20 19.91 -18.74
C THR A 129 11.14 18.90 -18.33
N VAL A 130 10.78 18.88 -17.04
CA VAL A 130 9.55 18.24 -16.57
C VAL A 130 8.46 19.30 -16.47
N ARG A 131 7.29 19.06 -17.07
CA ARG A 131 6.17 20.02 -17.04
C ARG A 131 4.84 19.35 -16.76
N CYS A 132 3.97 20.03 -16.04
CA CYS A 132 2.60 19.61 -15.85
C CYS A 132 1.70 20.33 -16.87
N VAL A 133 1.02 19.57 -17.73
CA VAL A 133 0.17 20.13 -18.81
C VAL A 133 -1.31 19.91 -18.55
N GLY A 134 -1.67 19.40 -17.37
CA GLY A 134 -3.06 19.24 -16.94
C GLY A 134 -3.18 18.43 -15.67
N GLY A 135 -4.36 18.47 -15.07
CA GLY A 135 -4.62 17.79 -13.82
C GLY A 135 -6.03 18.09 -13.32
N ARG A 136 -6.33 17.55 -12.15
CA ARG A 136 -7.57 17.84 -11.44
C ARG A 136 -7.37 17.70 -9.94
N ARG A 137 -8.04 18.58 -9.20
CA ARG A 137 -7.94 18.79 -7.75
C ARG A 137 -6.57 19.31 -7.31
N ALA A 138 -6.57 20.09 -6.23
CA ALA A 138 -5.34 20.52 -5.59
C ALA A 138 -4.54 19.30 -5.11
N ASP A 139 -3.23 19.45 -5.01
CA ASP A 139 -2.39 18.54 -4.24
C ASP A 139 -2.70 18.73 -2.76
N VAL A 140 -2.93 17.63 -2.04
CA VAL A 140 -3.12 17.65 -0.59
C VAL A 140 -1.81 17.15 0.01
N PRO A 141 -1.01 18.01 0.65
CA PRO A 141 0.30 17.66 1.19
C PRO A 141 0.12 16.92 2.52
N ALA A 142 -0.46 15.74 2.43
CA ALA A 142 -0.86 14.95 3.58
C ALA A 142 -0.32 13.53 3.39
N GLU A 143 0.99 13.42 3.62
CA GLU A 143 1.65 12.16 3.90
C GLU A 143 1.27 11.71 5.32
N ASP A 144 1.39 10.43 5.64
CA ASP A 144 1.08 9.86 6.96
C ASP A 144 -0.36 10.10 7.45
N ILE A 145 -1.35 9.99 6.56
CA ILE A 145 -2.77 10.14 6.94
C ILE A 145 -3.55 8.84 6.86
N GLY A 146 -2.94 7.70 6.56
CA GLY A 146 -3.64 6.44 6.34
C GLY A 146 -4.12 6.31 4.89
N GLY A 147 -3.34 6.86 3.95
CA GLY A 147 -3.58 6.69 2.53
C GLY A 147 -4.85 7.37 2.02
N ALA A 148 -5.43 6.78 0.96
CA ALA A 148 -6.60 7.34 0.30
C ALA A 148 -7.84 7.45 1.21
N TRP A 149 -7.89 6.70 2.32
CA TRP A 149 -8.97 6.77 3.31
C TRP A 149 -8.87 8.04 4.14
N GLY A 150 -7.72 8.29 4.77
CA GLY A 150 -7.49 9.53 5.49
C GLY A 150 -7.66 10.75 4.59
N LEU A 151 -7.24 10.66 3.32
CA LEU A 151 -7.45 11.75 2.36
C LEU A 151 -8.94 12.03 2.16
N ALA A 152 -9.78 11.01 2.07
CA ALA A 152 -11.21 11.18 1.93
C ALA A 152 -11.82 11.84 3.17
N GLU A 153 -11.39 11.47 4.37
CA GLU A 153 -11.84 12.09 5.62
C GLU A 153 -11.38 13.55 5.74
N VAL A 154 -10.11 13.85 5.45
CA VAL A 154 -9.58 15.22 5.42
C VAL A 154 -10.39 16.10 4.46
N LEU A 155 -10.68 15.59 3.25
CA LEU A 155 -11.48 16.31 2.27
C LEU A 155 -12.93 16.52 2.72
N GLU A 156 -13.53 15.53 3.38
CA GLU A 156 -14.88 15.65 3.93
C GLU A 156 -14.95 16.66 5.09
N LEU A 157 -13.94 16.66 5.98
CA LEU A 157 -13.83 17.64 7.05
C LEU A 157 -13.64 19.05 6.47
N LEU A 158 -12.82 19.23 5.42
CA LEU A 158 -12.67 20.52 4.76
C LEU A 158 -14.01 21.06 4.20
N ASP A 159 -14.84 20.20 3.63
CA ASP A 159 -16.15 20.57 3.05
C ASP A 159 -17.25 20.76 4.12
N HIS A 160 -17.11 20.12 5.29
CA HIS A 160 -18.12 20.11 6.36
C HIS A 160 -17.54 20.51 7.73
N PRO A 161 -17.28 21.81 7.97
CA PRO A 161 -16.60 22.29 9.17
C PRO A 161 -17.36 22.05 10.49
N ASP A 162 -18.68 21.90 10.42
CA ASP A 162 -19.54 21.69 11.59
C ASP A 162 -19.67 20.20 11.99
N ARG A 163 -19.12 19.27 11.19
CA ARG A 163 -19.02 17.88 11.62
C ARG A 163 -17.94 17.79 12.70
N GLY A 164 -18.34 17.34 13.88
CA GLY A 164 -17.39 16.94 14.92
C GLY A 164 -16.57 15.76 14.42
N GLY A 165 -15.35 16.03 13.96
CA GLY A 165 -14.36 15.04 13.58
C GLY A 165 -13.56 14.55 14.79
N VAL A 166 -13.09 13.32 14.72
CA VAL A 166 -12.07 12.74 15.60
C VAL A 166 -10.80 13.62 15.59
N ASP A 167 -10.05 13.68 16.70
CA ASP A 167 -8.90 14.59 16.82
C ASP A 167 -7.79 14.33 15.78
N ALA A 168 -7.75 13.12 15.20
CA ALA A 168 -6.64 12.59 14.42
C ALA A 168 -6.18 13.50 13.27
N TYR A 169 -7.10 14.19 12.59
CA TYR A 169 -6.79 15.08 11.45
C TYR A 169 -7.07 16.56 11.72
N GLY A 170 -7.48 16.91 12.95
CA GLY A 170 -7.93 18.26 13.28
C GLY A 170 -6.87 19.34 13.03
N GLY A 171 -5.61 19.04 13.36
CA GLY A 171 -4.46 19.93 13.12
C GLY A 171 -4.26 20.23 11.64
N LEU A 172 -4.14 19.17 10.82
CA LEU A 172 -3.97 19.28 9.37
C LEU A 172 -5.11 20.06 8.71
N VAL A 173 -6.36 19.76 9.07
CA VAL A 173 -7.53 20.47 8.50
C VAL A 173 -7.51 21.95 8.88
N ALA A 174 -7.11 22.29 10.11
CA ALA A 174 -6.99 23.68 10.53
C ALA A 174 -5.90 24.43 9.74
N GLU A 175 -4.74 23.80 9.52
CA GLU A 175 -3.66 24.36 8.71
C GLU A 175 -4.08 24.58 7.25
N LEU A 176 -4.73 23.60 6.63
CA LEU A 176 -5.23 23.70 5.26
C LEU A 176 -6.26 24.84 5.11
N ARG A 177 -7.16 25.00 6.09
CA ARG A 177 -8.11 26.13 6.10
C ARG A 177 -7.42 27.47 6.28
N ALA A 178 -6.45 27.56 7.20
CA ALA A 178 -5.69 28.79 7.42
C ALA A 178 -4.90 29.19 6.17
N ALA A 179 -4.42 28.22 5.40
CA ALA A 179 -3.75 28.43 4.11
C ALA A 179 -4.71 28.77 2.95
N GLY A 180 -6.03 28.76 3.18
CA GLY A 180 -7.03 28.98 2.13
C GLY A 180 -7.04 27.88 1.07
N HIS A 181 -6.73 26.64 1.46
CA HIS A 181 -6.65 25.51 0.55
C HIS A 181 -8.04 25.15 0.00
N ASP A 182 -8.21 25.23 -1.32
CA ASP A 182 -9.40 24.75 -2.02
C ASP A 182 -9.07 23.43 -2.76
N PRO A 183 -9.60 22.28 -2.31
CA PRO A 183 -9.29 20.98 -2.90
C PRO A 183 -9.81 20.82 -4.34
N ALA A 184 -10.73 21.67 -4.81
CA ALA A 184 -11.25 21.63 -6.17
C ALA A 184 -10.33 22.36 -7.17
N VAL A 185 -9.55 23.35 -6.73
CA VAL A 185 -8.74 24.21 -7.59
C VAL A 185 -7.45 23.50 -7.99
N PHE A 186 -7.18 23.44 -9.29
CA PHE A 186 -5.94 22.90 -9.83
C PHE A 186 -5.33 23.89 -10.82
N ASP A 187 -4.03 24.15 -10.67
CA ASP A 187 -3.25 25.04 -11.54
C ASP A 187 -2.00 24.31 -12.06
N PRO A 188 -1.95 23.96 -13.37
CA PRO A 188 -0.81 23.27 -13.97
C PRO A 188 0.46 24.14 -14.01
N ASP A 189 0.35 25.47 -14.07
CA ASP A 189 1.50 26.38 -14.14
C ASP A 189 2.20 26.44 -12.79
N LYS A 190 1.44 26.45 -11.68
CA LYS A 190 1.99 26.35 -10.32
C LYS A 190 2.76 25.04 -10.12
N VAL A 191 2.23 23.92 -10.64
CA VAL A 191 2.94 22.62 -10.58
C VAL A 191 4.19 22.63 -11.45
N THR A 192 4.09 23.15 -12.68
CA THR A 192 5.24 23.29 -13.58
C THR A 192 6.35 24.15 -12.98
N GLY A 193 6.02 25.24 -12.30
CA GLY A 193 7.00 26.09 -11.61
C GLY A 193 7.75 25.36 -10.48
N ARG A 194 7.10 24.39 -9.81
CA ARG A 194 7.77 23.51 -8.84
C ARG A 194 8.64 22.46 -9.53
N LEU A 195 8.11 21.83 -10.60
CA LEU A 195 8.82 20.81 -11.39
C LEU A 195 10.05 21.36 -12.12
N ALA A 196 10.09 22.65 -12.44
CA ALA A 196 11.24 23.31 -13.07
C ALA A 196 12.53 23.26 -12.22
N ARG A 197 12.45 22.87 -10.95
CA ARG A 197 13.60 22.64 -10.06
C ARG A 197 14.24 21.27 -10.28
N LEU A 198 13.52 20.34 -10.90
CA LEU A 198 14.03 19.02 -11.28
C LEU A 198 14.80 19.14 -12.58
N THR A 199 16.01 18.58 -12.60
CA THR A 199 16.80 18.45 -13.83
C THR A 199 16.70 17.00 -14.28
N PRO A 200 15.99 16.69 -15.39
CA PRO A 200 15.83 15.31 -15.81
C PRO A 200 17.17 14.69 -16.19
N ASP A 201 17.52 13.61 -15.51
CA ASP A 201 18.68 12.78 -15.84
C ASP A 201 18.54 12.12 -17.21
N THR A 202 19.59 11.42 -17.63
CA THR A 202 19.61 10.67 -18.90
C THR A 202 20.16 9.27 -18.66
N VAL A 203 19.31 8.26 -18.82
CA VAL A 203 19.72 6.86 -18.83
C VAL A 203 20.33 6.58 -20.20
N SER A 204 21.64 6.40 -20.24
CA SER A 204 22.32 6.00 -21.48
C SER A 204 21.99 4.54 -21.78
N ALA A 205 21.45 4.25 -22.97
CA ALA A 205 21.18 2.90 -23.43
C ALA A 205 22.45 2.04 -23.36
N ARG A 206 22.61 1.24 -22.30
CA ARG A 206 23.61 0.18 -22.28
C ARG A 206 23.07 -0.97 -23.10
N ALA A 207 23.51 -1.04 -24.35
CA ALA A 207 23.52 -2.27 -25.12
C ALA A 207 24.08 -3.38 -24.21
N GLY A 208 23.28 -4.43 -23.98
CA GLY A 208 23.63 -5.52 -23.08
C GLY A 208 25.04 -6.05 -23.34
N GLN A 209 25.91 -5.90 -22.35
CA GLN A 209 27.09 -6.72 -22.17
C GLN A 209 27.15 -7.17 -20.70
N PRO A 210 27.50 -8.44 -20.44
CA PRO A 210 27.56 -8.97 -19.10
C PRO A 210 28.61 -8.21 -18.30
N ALA A 211 28.26 -7.86 -17.05
CA ALA A 211 29.10 -7.13 -16.13
C ALA A 211 30.55 -7.67 -16.12
N GLY A 212 31.46 -6.88 -16.68
CA GLY A 212 32.89 -7.07 -16.52
C GLY A 212 33.23 -6.80 -15.05
N ARG A 213 33.85 -7.80 -14.40
CA ARG A 213 34.39 -7.70 -13.05
C ARG A 213 35.33 -6.49 -12.94
N GLY A 214 34.86 -5.40 -12.35
CA GLY A 214 35.71 -4.44 -11.66
C GLY A 214 36.33 -5.13 -10.44
N SER A 215 37.58 -4.82 -10.11
CA SER A 215 38.28 -5.43 -8.99
C SER A 215 37.65 -4.99 -7.66
N ALA A 216 36.75 -5.81 -7.13
CA ALA A 216 36.17 -5.62 -5.81
C ALA A 216 37.29 -5.55 -4.76
N ARG A 217 37.25 -4.52 -3.90
CA ARG A 217 38.02 -4.51 -2.65
C ARG A 217 37.53 -5.67 -1.79
N GLN A 218 38.39 -6.30 -1.01
CA GLN A 218 37.99 -7.39 -0.12
C GLN A 218 37.89 -6.89 1.32
N LEU A 219 36.90 -7.37 2.08
CA LEU A 219 36.77 -7.06 3.50
C LEU A 219 38.01 -7.53 4.26
N THR A 220 38.58 -6.63 5.06
CA THR A 220 39.69 -6.93 5.96
C THR A 220 39.19 -7.47 7.30
N ALA A 221 40.10 -7.94 8.16
CA ALA A 221 39.74 -8.37 9.52
C ALA A 221 39.14 -7.23 10.37
N GLU A 222 39.57 -5.99 10.11
CA GLU A 222 39.05 -4.80 10.78
C GLU A 222 37.63 -4.46 10.32
N ASP A 223 37.36 -4.59 9.01
CA ASP A 223 36.01 -4.40 8.43
C ASP A 223 35.01 -5.46 8.94
N VAL A 224 35.46 -6.71 9.12
CA VAL A 224 34.62 -7.76 9.69
C VAL A 224 34.40 -7.56 11.19
N ALA A 225 35.41 -7.06 11.91
CA ALA A 225 35.29 -6.75 13.33
C ALA A 225 34.31 -5.58 13.62
N SER A 226 34.13 -4.68 12.64
CA SER A 226 33.15 -3.58 12.73
C SER A 226 31.74 -3.96 12.22
N CYS A 227 31.57 -5.10 11.51
CA CYS A 227 30.26 -5.57 11.07
C CYS A 227 29.46 -6.23 12.19
N THR A 228 28.23 -5.76 12.43
CA THR A 228 27.27 -6.38 13.38
C THR A 228 26.38 -7.44 12.74
N CYS A 229 26.45 -7.59 11.42
CA CYS A 229 25.66 -8.50 10.60
C CYS A 229 25.84 -10.00 10.90
N GLY A 230 26.97 -10.40 11.50
CA GLY A 230 27.31 -11.79 11.84
C GLY A 230 27.54 -12.74 10.67
N ARG A 231 27.48 -12.26 9.42
CA ARG A 231 27.57 -13.08 8.19
C ARG A 231 28.78 -12.79 7.31
N CYS A 232 29.38 -11.61 7.43
CA CYS A 232 30.55 -11.22 6.64
C CYS A 232 31.82 -11.97 7.07
N ARG A 233 32.68 -12.26 6.10
CA ARG A 233 33.97 -12.92 6.30
C ARG A 233 35.08 -12.13 5.64
N VAL A 234 36.29 -12.28 6.18
CA VAL A 234 37.50 -11.68 5.60
C VAL A 234 37.67 -12.24 4.19
N GLY A 235 37.79 -11.36 3.19
CA GLY A 235 37.88 -11.74 1.79
C GLY A 235 36.58 -11.57 0.98
N ASP A 236 35.44 -11.30 1.62
CA ASP A 236 34.19 -11.04 0.88
C ASP A 236 34.34 -9.77 0.02
N PRO A 237 33.79 -9.76 -1.21
CA PRO A 237 33.93 -8.63 -2.13
C PRO A 237 33.09 -7.43 -1.69
N VAL A 238 33.64 -6.24 -1.88
CA VAL A 238 33.05 -4.92 -1.64
C VAL A 238 33.22 -4.12 -2.92
N ASP A 239 32.13 -3.54 -3.42
CA ASP A 239 32.20 -2.63 -4.56
C ASP A 239 32.97 -1.37 -4.14
N ALA A 240 34.02 -1.03 -4.90
CA ALA A 240 35.02 -0.03 -4.50
C ALA A 240 34.65 1.42 -4.88
N ASP A 241 33.39 1.68 -5.20
CA ASP A 241 32.91 3.01 -5.60
C ASP A 241 31.94 3.56 -4.55
N GLY A 242 32.51 4.08 -3.46
CA GLY A 242 31.76 4.74 -2.40
C GLY A 242 32.72 5.43 -1.45
N GLU A 243 33.01 6.71 -1.70
CA GLU A 243 33.38 7.62 -0.62
C GLU A 243 32.28 7.51 0.45
N GLY A 244 32.68 7.34 1.72
CA GLY A 244 31.75 7.20 2.83
C GLY A 244 30.73 8.34 2.88
N PRO A 245 29.59 8.14 3.55
CA PRO A 245 28.48 9.09 3.49
C PRO A 245 28.97 10.49 3.89
N ALA A 246 28.72 11.45 3.01
CA ALA A 246 28.83 12.86 3.36
C ALA A 246 27.94 13.11 4.59
N GLU A 247 28.49 13.84 5.57
CA GLU A 247 27.76 14.31 6.76
C GLU A 247 26.61 15.21 6.32
N ASP A 248 25.44 14.62 5.98
CA ASP A 248 24.12 15.26 5.93
C ASP A 248 23.04 14.24 5.48
N VAL A 249 23.04 13.04 6.07
CA VAL A 249 21.85 12.16 6.00
C VAL A 249 20.78 12.81 6.88
N PRO A 250 19.59 13.18 6.35
CA PRO A 250 18.48 13.62 7.18
C PRO A 250 18.24 12.52 8.21
N LEU A 251 18.26 12.88 9.50
CA LEU A 251 17.91 11.95 10.56
C LEU A 251 16.48 11.46 10.30
N LEU A 252 16.35 10.29 9.66
CA LEU A 252 15.11 9.52 9.65
C LEU A 252 14.71 9.42 11.12
N ARG A 253 13.59 10.04 11.48
CA ARG A 253 13.00 9.78 12.79
C ARG A 253 12.75 8.28 12.82
N PRO A 254 13.32 7.54 13.76
CA PRO A 254 13.03 6.12 13.87
C PRO A 254 11.51 5.98 13.94
N VAL A 255 10.92 5.20 13.02
CA VAL A 255 9.55 4.74 13.18
C VAL A 255 9.55 3.96 14.47
N THR A 256 9.17 4.65 15.54
CA THR A 256 9.01 4.02 16.83
C THR A 256 7.63 3.43 16.74
N LEU A 257 7.57 2.12 16.48
CA LEU A 257 6.35 1.38 16.65
C LEU A 257 5.74 1.80 18.00
N ALA A 258 4.44 2.04 18.01
CA ALA A 258 3.73 2.30 19.25
C ALA A 258 4.13 1.23 20.27
N PRO A 259 4.20 1.57 21.57
CA PRO A 259 4.43 0.60 22.63
C PRO A 259 3.67 -0.69 22.34
N ARG A 260 4.31 -1.81 22.57
CA ARG A 260 3.78 -3.11 22.16
C ARG A 260 2.37 -3.39 22.69
N GLU A 261 2.10 -2.90 23.89
CA GLU A 261 0.78 -2.91 24.52
C GLU A 261 -0.28 -2.16 23.72
N ASP A 262 0.07 -1.02 23.11
CA ASP A 262 -0.81 -0.23 22.25
C ASP A 262 -1.08 -0.94 20.92
N LEU A 263 -0.07 -1.60 20.34
CA LEU A 263 -0.25 -2.43 19.14
C LEU A 263 -1.17 -3.63 19.42
N VAL A 264 -0.98 -4.29 20.56
CA VAL A 264 -1.85 -5.39 21.00
C VAL A 264 -3.27 -4.87 21.24
N ALA A 265 -3.44 -3.71 21.87
CA ALA A 265 -4.73 -3.09 22.09
C ALA A 265 -5.42 -2.72 20.76
N ALA A 266 -4.68 -2.16 19.80
CA ALA A 266 -5.17 -1.81 18.48
C ALA A 266 -5.63 -3.05 17.70
N VAL A 267 -4.81 -4.12 17.69
CA VAL A 267 -5.16 -5.39 17.05
C VAL A 267 -6.41 -6.01 17.70
N ARG A 268 -6.52 -5.99 19.03
CA ARG A 268 -7.73 -6.43 19.75
C ARG A 268 -8.94 -5.54 19.49
N GLY A 269 -8.72 -4.26 19.16
CA GLY A 269 -9.75 -3.31 18.78
C GLY A 269 -10.41 -3.63 17.45
N VAL A 270 -9.77 -4.42 16.57
CA VAL A 270 -10.32 -4.76 15.25
C VAL A 270 -11.60 -5.60 15.42
N PRO A 271 -12.78 -5.09 15.00
CA PRO A 271 -14.06 -5.74 15.29
C PRO A 271 -14.18 -7.15 14.72
N LEU A 272 -13.62 -7.38 13.53
CA LEU A 272 -13.64 -8.69 12.87
C LEU A 272 -12.80 -9.73 13.63
N LEU A 273 -11.63 -9.33 14.15
CA LEU A 273 -10.78 -10.21 14.94
C LEU A 273 -11.41 -10.51 16.29
N ASP A 274 -11.91 -9.50 17.00
CA ASP A 274 -12.66 -9.65 18.25
C ASP A 274 -13.85 -10.62 18.07
N ALA A 275 -14.58 -10.51 16.96
CA ALA A 275 -15.63 -11.47 16.62
C ALA A 275 -15.11 -12.90 16.39
N ALA A 276 -13.99 -13.06 15.68
CA ALA A 276 -13.39 -14.37 15.43
C ALA A 276 -12.86 -15.04 16.73
N LEU A 277 -12.25 -14.27 17.63
CA LEU A 277 -11.80 -14.72 18.95
C LEU A 277 -12.97 -15.17 19.82
N ARG A 278 -14.03 -14.35 19.90
CA ARG A 278 -15.27 -14.72 20.62
C ARG A 278 -15.93 -15.96 20.04
N LEU A 279 -15.93 -16.12 18.72
CA LEU A 279 -16.43 -17.33 18.05
C LEU A 279 -15.59 -18.57 18.37
N SER A 280 -14.26 -18.41 18.43
CA SER A 280 -13.36 -19.48 18.85
C SER A 280 -13.65 -19.92 20.28
N ALA A 281 -13.70 -18.96 21.22
CA ALA A 281 -14.06 -19.24 22.61
C ALA A 281 -15.44 -19.91 22.73
N TRP A 282 -16.43 -19.40 22.00
CA TRP A 282 -17.77 -19.98 21.95
C TRP A 282 -17.80 -21.42 21.38
N CYS A 283 -16.83 -21.77 20.54
CA CYS A 283 -16.63 -23.11 19.99
C CYS A 283 -15.85 -24.06 20.91
N GLY A 284 -15.41 -23.65 22.11
CA GLY A 284 -14.60 -24.47 23.01
C GLY A 284 -15.24 -25.83 23.38
N GLU A 285 -16.58 -25.88 23.49
CA GLU A 285 -17.33 -27.12 23.78
C GLU A 285 -17.58 -28.02 22.54
N GLY A 286 -17.06 -27.62 21.38
CA GLY A 286 -17.28 -28.29 20.11
C GLY A 286 -18.69 -28.04 19.54
N ARG A 287 -18.82 -27.28 18.46
CA ARG A 287 -20.11 -26.90 17.85
C ARG A 287 -20.35 -27.66 16.55
N GLN A 288 -21.58 -28.14 16.32
CA GLN A 288 -21.88 -28.93 15.11
C GLN A 288 -21.77 -28.10 13.83
N VAL A 289 -21.07 -28.64 12.83
CA VAL A 289 -20.99 -28.06 11.50
C VAL A 289 -21.72 -28.91 10.46
N THR A 290 -21.96 -28.32 9.31
CA THR A 290 -22.44 -29.00 8.10
C THR A 290 -21.27 -29.65 7.35
N ALA A 291 -21.56 -30.48 6.33
CA ALA A 291 -20.52 -31.00 5.43
C ALA A 291 -19.74 -29.89 4.73
N GLY A 292 -20.36 -28.71 4.55
CA GLY A 292 -19.72 -27.51 4.00
C GLY A 292 -18.82 -26.77 4.98
N ARG A 293 -18.48 -27.38 6.13
CA ARG A 293 -17.57 -26.83 7.17
C ARG A 293 -18.01 -25.48 7.75
N VAL A 294 -19.31 -25.24 7.80
CA VAL A 294 -19.92 -24.07 8.44
C VAL A 294 -20.92 -24.49 9.51
N LEU A 295 -21.15 -23.63 10.51
CA LEU A 295 -22.14 -23.89 11.57
C LEU A 295 -23.49 -24.32 11.00
N ARG A 296 -24.14 -25.26 11.68
CA ARG A 296 -25.53 -25.59 11.37
C ARG A 296 -26.41 -24.35 11.59
N PRO A 297 -27.47 -24.13 10.77
CA PRO A 297 -28.26 -22.90 10.83
C PRO A 297 -28.83 -22.54 12.21
N ALA A 298 -29.19 -23.54 13.02
CA ALA A 298 -29.63 -23.30 14.40
C ALA A 298 -28.52 -22.69 15.27
N LEU A 299 -27.31 -23.26 15.22
CA LEU A 299 -26.15 -22.76 15.95
C LEU A 299 -25.64 -21.43 15.41
N ALA A 300 -25.76 -21.19 14.10
CA ALA A 300 -25.45 -19.91 13.48
C ALA A 300 -26.31 -18.78 14.06
N ARG A 301 -27.63 -19.01 14.22
CA ARG A 301 -28.54 -18.03 14.84
C ARG A 301 -28.16 -17.75 16.30
N THR A 302 -27.89 -18.81 17.06
CA THR A 302 -27.46 -18.69 18.46
C THR A 302 -26.17 -17.88 18.57
N ALA A 303 -25.15 -18.19 17.77
CA ALA A 303 -23.88 -17.47 17.78
C ALA A 303 -24.04 -15.99 17.42
N ILE A 304 -24.86 -15.65 16.42
CA ILE A 304 -25.09 -14.25 16.01
C ILE A 304 -25.71 -13.43 17.16
N GLU A 305 -26.63 -14.00 17.92
CA GLU A 305 -27.29 -13.31 19.04
C GLU A 305 -26.42 -13.28 20.30
N GLU A 306 -25.88 -14.42 20.74
CA GLU A 306 -25.07 -14.51 21.97
C GLU A 306 -23.78 -13.70 21.89
N LEU A 307 -23.10 -13.74 20.73
CA LEU A 307 -21.86 -13.01 20.50
C LEU A 307 -22.10 -11.60 19.95
N ARG A 308 -23.37 -11.22 19.74
CA ARG A 308 -23.78 -9.92 19.20
C ARG A 308 -23.07 -9.57 17.90
N LEU A 309 -22.89 -10.55 17.02
CA LEU A 309 -22.15 -10.38 15.76
C LEU A 309 -22.80 -9.38 14.81
N TRP A 310 -24.09 -9.10 15.00
CA TRP A 310 -24.79 -8.03 14.29
C TRP A 310 -24.17 -6.64 14.52
N LYS A 311 -23.30 -6.44 15.52
CA LYS A 311 -22.53 -5.20 15.68
C LYS A 311 -21.52 -4.96 14.56
N LEU A 312 -21.13 -6.00 13.84
CA LEU A 312 -20.30 -5.88 12.63
C LEU A 312 -21.09 -5.37 11.42
N ALA A 313 -22.42 -5.36 11.53
CA ALA A 313 -23.29 -4.99 10.44
C ALA A 313 -23.13 -3.51 10.10
N ASP A 314 -23.11 -3.23 8.80
CA ASP A 314 -23.10 -1.88 8.30
C ASP A 314 -24.50 -1.22 8.42
N GLY A 315 -24.60 0.10 8.26
CA GLY A 315 -25.84 0.85 8.56
C GLY A 315 -27.05 0.42 7.72
N ASP A 316 -26.79 -0.06 6.50
CA ASP A 316 -27.80 -0.55 5.56
C ASP A 316 -28.03 -2.08 5.67
N SER A 317 -27.32 -2.75 6.58
CA SER A 317 -27.43 -4.18 6.77
C SER A 317 -28.79 -4.57 7.34
N PRO A 318 -29.41 -5.66 6.87
CA PRO A 318 -30.64 -6.15 7.48
C PRO A 318 -30.41 -6.78 8.87
N PHE A 319 -29.17 -6.80 9.36
CA PHE A 319 -28.81 -7.18 10.73
C PHE A 319 -28.75 -5.99 11.70
N ALA A 320 -28.72 -4.74 11.19
CA ALA A 320 -28.54 -3.53 11.99
C ALA A 320 -29.73 -3.29 12.94
N ASP A 321 -30.96 -3.39 12.44
CA ASP A 321 -32.16 -3.25 13.26
C ASP A 321 -32.69 -4.61 13.77
N ALA A 322 -33.27 -4.60 14.97
CA ALA A 322 -33.69 -5.83 15.65
C ALA A 322 -34.83 -6.57 14.93
N VAL A 323 -35.71 -5.85 14.22
CA VAL A 323 -36.89 -6.43 13.57
C VAL A 323 -36.50 -7.14 12.27
N SER A 324 -35.72 -6.48 11.42
CA SER A 324 -35.15 -7.06 10.21
C SER A 324 -34.20 -8.19 10.55
N ARG A 325 -33.38 -8.05 11.59
CA ARG A 325 -32.48 -9.12 12.05
C ARG A 325 -33.27 -10.37 12.41
N ALA A 326 -34.33 -10.25 13.21
CA ALA A 326 -35.18 -11.39 13.56
C ALA A 326 -35.79 -12.06 12.31
N ARG A 327 -36.18 -11.27 11.31
CA ARG A 327 -36.72 -11.76 10.03
C ARG A 327 -35.66 -12.52 9.21
N VAL A 328 -34.45 -11.96 9.08
CA VAL A 328 -33.34 -12.59 8.35
C VAL A 328 -32.87 -13.86 9.06
N LEU A 329 -32.72 -13.83 10.39
CA LEU A 329 -32.33 -15.00 11.17
C LEU A 329 -33.36 -16.12 11.03
N LYS A 330 -34.66 -15.81 11.03
CA LYS A 330 -35.73 -16.81 10.79
C LYS A 330 -35.62 -17.45 9.40
N ALA A 331 -35.21 -16.68 8.38
CA ALA A 331 -35.05 -17.15 7.01
C ALA A 331 -33.68 -17.80 6.70
N LEU A 332 -32.73 -17.78 7.64
CA LEU A 332 -31.35 -18.24 7.43
C LEU A 332 -31.29 -19.73 7.02
N ARG A 333 -30.73 -20.02 5.85
CA ARG A 333 -30.60 -21.40 5.31
C ARG A 333 -29.21 -21.97 5.50
N SER A 334 -28.19 -21.12 5.46
CA SER A 334 -26.79 -21.45 5.68
C SER A 334 -26.14 -20.37 6.54
N ALA A 335 -25.14 -20.74 7.34
CA ALA A 335 -24.30 -19.76 8.04
C ALA A 335 -23.58 -18.81 7.06
N LYS A 336 -23.31 -19.27 5.83
CA LYS A 336 -22.71 -18.45 4.76
C LYS A 336 -23.61 -17.30 4.30
N ASP A 337 -24.91 -17.40 4.53
CA ASP A 337 -25.87 -16.38 4.11
C ASP A 337 -25.91 -15.18 5.07
N ALA A 338 -25.24 -15.27 6.22
CA ALA A 338 -25.11 -14.19 7.19
C ALA A 338 -23.68 -13.66 7.17
N ALA A 339 -23.41 -12.57 6.44
CA ALA A 339 -22.07 -11.98 6.34
C ALA A 339 -21.47 -11.65 7.72
N VAL A 340 -22.31 -11.15 8.65
CA VAL A 340 -21.94 -10.89 10.06
C VAL A 340 -21.39 -12.13 10.80
N LEU A 341 -21.60 -13.33 10.26
CA LEU A 341 -21.04 -14.59 10.76
C LEU A 341 -20.04 -15.22 9.78
N ASP A 342 -20.29 -15.22 8.46
CA ASP A 342 -19.44 -15.88 7.45
C ASP A 342 -18.00 -15.36 7.49
N ASP A 343 -17.83 -14.05 7.63
CA ASP A 343 -16.51 -13.42 7.61
C ASP A 343 -15.69 -13.73 8.86
N PRO A 344 -16.17 -13.51 10.10
CA PRO A 344 -15.42 -13.88 11.29
C PRO A 344 -15.30 -15.40 11.46
N TRP A 345 -16.28 -16.19 11.00
CA TRP A 345 -16.17 -17.67 10.97
C TRP A 345 -15.04 -18.14 10.06
N TRP A 346 -14.97 -17.58 8.85
CA TRP A 346 -13.90 -17.91 7.91
C TRP A 346 -12.53 -17.51 8.47
N LEU A 347 -12.41 -16.30 9.02
CA LEU A 347 -11.18 -15.85 9.67
C LEU A 347 -10.76 -16.79 10.78
N ALA A 348 -11.70 -17.21 11.62
CA ALA A 348 -11.42 -18.13 12.71
C ALA A 348 -10.96 -19.52 12.22
N VAL A 349 -11.55 -20.05 11.15
CA VAL A 349 -11.18 -21.37 10.62
C VAL A 349 -9.86 -21.33 9.84
N GLU A 350 -9.68 -20.36 8.94
CA GLU A 350 -8.46 -20.27 8.12
C GLU A 350 -7.26 -19.71 8.89
N GLY A 351 -7.52 -18.81 9.85
CA GLY A 351 -6.50 -18.38 10.81
C GLY A 351 -6.10 -19.50 11.79
N GLY A 352 -6.88 -20.59 11.88
CA GLY A 352 -6.58 -21.69 12.78
C GLY A 352 -7.05 -21.50 14.23
N LEU A 353 -7.82 -20.43 14.51
CA LEU A 353 -8.51 -20.23 15.79
C LEU A 353 -9.58 -21.30 16.05
N ILE A 354 -10.15 -21.86 14.98
CA ILE A 354 -11.15 -22.95 15.03
C ILE A 354 -10.65 -24.10 14.16
N THR A 355 -10.54 -25.28 14.78
CA THR A 355 -10.26 -26.54 14.06
C THR A 355 -11.55 -27.32 13.86
N ILE A 356 -11.77 -27.84 12.65
CA ILE A 356 -12.95 -28.65 12.34
C ILE A 356 -12.55 -30.12 12.23
N SER A 357 -13.09 -30.96 13.11
CA SER A 357 -12.84 -32.40 13.15
C SER A 357 -14.10 -33.15 13.60
N GLY A 358 -14.35 -34.32 13.03
CA GLY A 358 -15.52 -35.16 13.40
C GLY A 358 -16.89 -34.47 13.21
N GLY A 359 -17.01 -33.55 12.24
CA GLY A 359 -18.25 -32.78 12.02
C GLY A 359 -18.55 -31.74 13.10
N ARG A 360 -17.55 -31.39 13.92
CA ARG A 360 -17.63 -30.34 14.94
C ARG A 360 -16.48 -29.34 14.76
N ALA A 361 -16.75 -28.09 15.11
CA ALA A 361 -15.79 -27.01 15.20
C ALA A 361 -15.38 -26.83 16.65
N TRP A 362 -14.08 -26.82 16.90
CA TRP A 362 -13.45 -26.72 18.21
C TRP A 362 -12.65 -25.42 18.25
N GLY A 363 -12.90 -24.58 19.25
CA GLY A 363 -12.01 -23.46 19.55
C GLY A 363 -10.64 -23.99 19.96
N GLY A 364 -9.58 -23.37 19.44
CA GLY A 364 -8.20 -23.69 19.84
C GLY A 364 -7.97 -23.42 21.34
N ALA A 365 -6.93 -24.05 21.91
CA ALA A 365 -6.58 -23.88 23.32
C ALA A 365 -6.12 -22.44 23.67
N VAL A 366 -5.69 -21.67 22.67
CA VAL A 366 -5.25 -20.28 22.81
C VAL A 366 -6.38 -19.37 22.34
N THR A 367 -7.31 -19.08 23.25
CA THR A 367 -8.31 -18.02 23.06
C THR A 367 -7.87 -16.70 23.69
N ASP A 368 -6.82 -16.77 24.50
CA ASP A 368 -6.09 -15.64 25.05
C ASP A 368 -4.67 -15.73 24.53
N PHE A 369 -4.43 -15.18 23.34
CA PHE A 369 -3.07 -14.93 22.89
C PHE A 369 -2.40 -14.04 23.93
N ASP A 370 -1.17 -14.34 24.33
CA ASP A 370 -0.36 -13.29 24.93
C ASP A 370 -0.08 -12.18 23.89
N GLY A 371 0.48 -11.06 24.32
CA GLY A 371 0.75 -9.95 23.41
C GLY A 371 1.69 -10.30 22.26
N GLU A 372 2.56 -11.31 22.42
CA GLU A 372 3.47 -11.78 21.37
C GLU A 372 2.72 -12.56 20.30
N ASP A 373 2.02 -13.60 20.73
CA ASP A 373 1.39 -14.54 19.83
C ASP A 373 0.27 -13.87 19.01
N LEU A 374 -0.37 -12.82 19.56
CA LEU A 374 -1.41 -12.08 18.86
C LEU A 374 -0.86 -11.27 17.67
N LEU A 375 0.27 -10.60 17.86
CA LEU A 375 0.89 -9.78 16.81
C LEU A 375 1.46 -10.65 15.70
N GLU A 376 2.08 -11.78 16.06
CA GLU A 376 2.55 -12.77 15.09
C GLU A 376 1.37 -13.38 14.31
N PHE A 377 0.32 -13.81 15.00
CA PHE A 377 -0.91 -14.29 14.38
C PHE A 377 -1.52 -13.25 13.43
N TRP A 378 -1.62 -12.00 13.87
CA TRP A 378 -2.20 -10.91 13.10
C TRP A 378 -1.40 -10.66 11.82
N SER A 379 -0.08 -10.50 11.92
CA SER A 379 0.80 -10.30 10.76
C SER A 379 0.70 -11.43 9.73
N ALA A 380 0.65 -12.69 10.18
CA ALA A 380 0.48 -13.84 9.31
C ALA A 380 -0.91 -13.89 8.63
N THR A 381 -1.95 -13.48 9.36
CA THR A 381 -3.35 -13.58 8.92
C THR A 381 -3.79 -12.45 7.99
N VAL A 382 -3.25 -11.23 8.16
CA VAL A 382 -3.52 -10.08 7.27
C VAL A 382 -3.16 -10.41 5.82
N GLY A 383 -2.03 -11.08 5.59
CA GLY A 383 -1.63 -11.54 4.25
C GLY A 383 -2.59 -12.56 3.60
N ILE A 384 -3.35 -13.31 4.41
CA ILE A 384 -4.34 -14.30 3.93
C ILE A 384 -5.68 -13.62 3.59
N CYS A 385 -6.09 -12.62 4.38
CA CYS A 385 -7.30 -11.82 4.14
C CYS A 385 -7.23 -11.06 2.80
N TRP A 386 -6.04 -10.57 2.44
CA TRP A 386 -5.79 -9.87 1.18
C TRP A 386 -6.07 -10.75 -0.05
N ARG A 387 -5.68 -12.04 0.00
CA ARG A 387 -5.88 -13.01 -1.10
C ARG A 387 -7.34 -13.41 -1.35
N ARG A 388 -8.22 -13.38 -0.33
CA ARG A 388 -9.66 -13.69 -0.50
C ARG A 388 -10.45 -12.52 -1.04
N SER A 389 -10.09 -11.30 -0.64
CA SER A 389 -10.72 -10.05 -1.11
C SER A 389 -10.58 -9.88 -2.64
N ALA A 390 -9.44 -10.30 -3.21
CA ALA A 390 -9.20 -10.31 -4.65
C ALA A 390 -10.12 -11.28 -5.44
N ARG A 391 -10.68 -12.33 -4.80
CA ARG A 391 -11.47 -13.37 -5.48
C ARG A 391 -12.99 -13.17 -5.44
N ARG A 392 -13.53 -12.43 -4.47
CA ARG A 392 -14.99 -12.30 -4.30
C ARG A 392 -15.62 -11.11 -5.03
N GLY A 393 -14.84 -10.17 -5.56
CA GLY A 393 -15.36 -8.99 -6.26
C GLY A 393 -16.39 -8.16 -5.46
N CYS A 394 -16.49 -8.40 -4.14
CA CYS A 394 -17.52 -7.87 -3.27
C CYS A 394 -16.82 -7.07 -2.17
N TRP A 395 -16.76 -5.76 -2.37
CA TRP A 395 -16.15 -4.77 -1.48
C TRP A 395 -17.22 -4.24 -0.52
N THR A 396 -17.66 -5.04 0.46
CA THR A 396 -18.57 -4.56 1.53
C THR A 396 -18.29 -5.14 2.92
N GLY A 397 -17.10 -5.70 3.20
CA GLY A 397 -16.84 -6.30 4.53
C GLY A 397 -15.38 -6.49 4.96
N CYS A 398 -14.41 -5.86 4.30
CA CYS A 398 -13.04 -5.80 4.82
C CYS A 398 -12.95 -4.64 5.84
N PRO A 399 -12.34 -4.79 7.03
CA PRO A 399 -12.41 -3.78 8.09
C PRO A 399 -11.61 -2.50 7.81
N VAL A 400 -10.84 -2.41 6.73
CA VAL A 400 -10.16 -1.17 6.32
C VAL A 400 -11.17 -0.13 5.74
N ARG A 401 -12.42 -0.13 6.22
CA ARG A 401 -13.50 0.69 5.67
C ARG A 401 -14.44 1.32 6.68
N ARG A 402 -14.26 1.05 7.97
CA ARG A 402 -15.01 1.68 9.07
C ARG A 402 -14.08 1.70 10.27
N GLU A 403 -13.70 2.88 10.72
CA GLU A 403 -12.69 3.16 11.75
C GLU A 403 -11.24 3.09 11.23
N ASN A 404 -10.95 3.94 10.27
CA ASN A 404 -10.09 5.11 10.41
C ASN A 404 -10.19 5.82 9.07
#